data_AF-A0A1X6MNF7-F1
#
_entry.id   AF-A0A1X6MNF7-F1
#
_cell.length_a   1.000
_cell.length_b   1.000
_cell.length_c   1.000
_cell.angle_alpha   90.00
_cell.angle_beta   90.00
_cell.angle_gamma   90.00
#
_symmetry.space_group_name_H-M   'P 1'
#
loop_
_entity.id
_entity.type
_entity.pdbx_description
1 polymer ?
#
loop_
_entity_poly.entity_id
_entity_poly.type
_entity_poly.pdbx_seq_one_letter_code
_entity_poly.pdbx_strand_id
1 'polypeptide(L)'
;MQAPQFPDPHFGQSPPPYQAPPPSGFRVPLTTEQARVPVEAFGRPIAFDADGQSPIFVGSSIFPNSVHPCKIAPHLSPPCRVPYGGEEHEHRGRYDVLPFDQAVMEWVPTAHGQIPHGRRPVEGGYEEGGGKLYHALAIVHGVRVPGKTAEHLHGCNVAFGGSEHIIRENYEILCWK
;
A
#
# COMPACT_ATOMS: atom_id res chain seq x y z
N MET A 1 -3.18 -59.50 25.51
CA MET A 1 -2.59 -58.43 24.67
C MET A 1 -3.04 -57.10 25.24
N GLN A 2 -2.13 -56.31 25.79
CA GLN A 2 -2.44 -55.03 26.46
C GLN A 2 -2.31 -53.91 25.43
N ALA A 3 -3.33 -53.07 25.28
CA ALA A 3 -3.31 -51.96 24.34
C ALA A 3 -2.34 -50.86 24.81
N PRO A 4 -1.59 -50.21 23.90
CA PRO A 4 -0.68 -49.13 24.27
C PRO A 4 -1.46 -47.89 24.73
N GLN A 5 -1.03 -47.30 25.84
CA GLN A 5 -1.51 -46.02 26.35
C GLN A 5 -0.68 -44.89 25.72
N PHE A 6 -1.33 -43.94 25.06
CA PHE A 6 -0.69 -42.72 24.57
C PHE A 6 -0.75 -41.64 25.66
N PRO A 7 0.30 -40.83 25.84
CA PRO A 7 0.32 -39.76 26.83
C PRO A 7 -0.66 -38.64 26.46
N ASP A 8 -1.38 -38.13 27.47
CA ASP A 8 -2.30 -37.00 27.33
C ASP A 8 -1.55 -35.74 26.85
N PRO A 9 -2.02 -35.06 25.80
CA PRO A 9 -1.45 -33.79 25.38
C PRO A 9 -1.84 -32.70 26.38
N HIS A 10 -0.86 -32.18 27.10
CA HIS A 10 -0.99 -30.96 27.89
C HIS A 10 -1.32 -29.76 26.96
N PHE A 11 -2.60 -29.45 26.78
CA PHE A 11 -3.06 -28.20 26.17
C PHE A 11 -2.94 -27.05 27.17
N GLY A 12 -1.71 -26.56 27.38
CA GLY A 12 -1.39 -25.56 28.41
C GLY A 12 -0.61 -24.35 27.92
N GLN A 13 -0.49 -24.10 26.62
CA GLN A 13 0.17 -22.89 26.11
C GLN A 13 -0.86 -22.03 25.39
N SER A 14 -1.25 -20.92 26.02
CA SER A 14 -1.96 -19.85 25.34
C SER A 14 -1.12 -19.39 24.14
N PRO A 15 -1.73 -19.13 22.96
CA PRO A 15 -1.00 -18.58 21.84
C PRO A 15 -0.31 -17.28 22.27
N PRO A 16 0.89 -16.98 21.72
CA PRO A 16 1.57 -15.72 22.02
C PRO A 16 0.65 -14.54 21.74
N PRO A 17 0.75 -13.44 22.51
CA PRO A 17 -0.08 -12.27 22.29
C PRO A 17 0.11 -11.78 20.85
N TYR A 18 -1.00 -11.53 20.15
CA TYR A 18 -0.98 -10.96 18.79
C TYR A 18 -0.13 -9.68 18.82
N GLN A 19 1.03 -9.70 18.16
CA GLN A 19 1.81 -8.48 17.95
C GLN A 19 1.03 -7.58 17.00
N ALA A 20 0.82 -6.32 17.41
CA ALA A 20 0.26 -5.33 16.52
C ALA A 20 1.15 -5.21 15.27
N PRO A 21 0.56 -5.06 14.07
CA PRO A 21 1.35 -4.91 12.85
C PRO A 21 2.25 -3.67 12.94
N PRO A 22 3.43 -3.69 12.28
CA PRO A 22 4.29 -2.51 12.22
C PRO A 22 3.54 -1.33 11.59
N PRO A 23 3.93 -0.06 11.85
CA PRO A 23 3.25 1.11 11.30
C PRO A 23 3.08 1.10 9.77
N SER A 24 4.02 0.48 9.06
CA SER A 24 4.02 0.30 7.62
C SER A 24 3.28 -0.94 7.13
N GLY A 25 2.87 -1.84 8.03
CA GLY A 25 2.28 -3.14 7.72
C GLY A 25 3.29 -4.16 7.20
N PHE A 26 2.87 -5.41 7.10
CA PHE A 26 3.64 -6.46 6.45
C PHE A 26 3.57 -6.29 4.93
N ARG A 27 4.68 -6.55 4.24
CA ARG A 27 4.85 -6.25 2.81
C ARG A 27 5.28 -7.48 2.03
N VAL A 28 4.92 -7.50 0.75
CA VAL A 28 5.42 -8.48 -0.23
C VAL A 28 6.51 -7.81 -1.05
N PRO A 29 7.80 -8.13 -0.82
CA PRO A 29 8.90 -7.48 -1.53
C PRO A 29 9.04 -8.03 -2.95
N LEU A 30 9.22 -7.12 -3.90
CA LEU A 30 9.34 -7.41 -5.33
C LEU A 30 10.48 -6.61 -5.95
N THR A 31 10.89 -7.01 -7.15
CA THR A 31 11.78 -6.24 -8.01
C THR A 31 11.38 -6.42 -9.47
N THR A 32 11.58 -5.40 -10.29
CA THR A 32 11.28 -5.45 -11.73
C THR A 32 12.15 -6.42 -12.52
N GLU A 33 13.26 -6.90 -11.92
CA GLU A 33 14.22 -7.81 -12.55
C GLU A 33 13.89 -9.30 -12.32
N GLN A 34 13.03 -9.61 -11.35
CA GLN A 34 12.66 -10.98 -11.03
C GLN A 34 11.45 -11.44 -11.86
N ALA A 35 11.29 -12.76 -11.98
CA ALA A 35 10.13 -13.37 -12.61
C ALA A 35 8.83 -12.84 -11.97
N ARG A 36 7.77 -12.70 -12.79
CA ARG A 36 6.47 -12.19 -12.34
C ARG A 36 5.98 -13.01 -11.14
N VAL A 37 5.78 -12.33 -10.01
CA VAL A 37 5.13 -12.93 -8.85
C VAL A 37 3.63 -13.05 -9.13
N PRO A 38 3.00 -14.21 -8.86
CA PRO A 38 1.57 -14.38 -9.04
C PRO A 38 0.77 -13.33 -8.27
N VAL A 39 -0.24 -12.74 -8.92
CA VAL A 39 -1.04 -11.63 -8.37
C VAL A 39 -1.79 -12.06 -7.09
N GLU A 40 -2.05 -13.35 -6.93
CA GLU A 40 -2.67 -13.96 -5.76
C GLU A 40 -1.87 -13.70 -4.48
N ALA A 41 -0.53 -13.53 -4.59
CA ALA A 41 0.32 -13.20 -3.47
C ALA A 41 0.11 -11.76 -2.95
N PHE A 42 -0.53 -10.89 -3.73
CA PHE A 42 -0.75 -9.48 -3.39
C PHE A 42 -2.01 -9.26 -2.54
N GLY A 43 -2.83 -10.29 -2.38
CA GLY A 43 -4.14 -10.19 -1.76
C GLY A 43 -5.20 -9.61 -2.69
N ARG A 44 -6.26 -9.02 -2.13
CA ARG A 44 -7.36 -8.46 -2.91
C ARG A 44 -6.95 -7.11 -3.54
N PRO A 45 -7.28 -6.86 -4.82
CA PRO A 45 -7.06 -5.54 -5.41
C PRO A 45 -7.89 -4.47 -4.70
N ILE A 46 -7.35 -3.26 -4.62
CA ILE A 46 -8.04 -2.12 -4.01
C ILE A 46 -8.95 -1.38 -5.01
N ALA A 47 -8.70 -1.58 -6.31
CA ALA A 47 -9.39 -0.95 -7.42
C ALA A 47 -9.10 -1.70 -8.73
N PHE A 48 -9.74 -1.24 -9.80
CA PHE A 48 -9.42 -1.64 -11.17
C PHE A 48 -9.02 -0.40 -11.98
N ASP A 49 -8.15 -0.58 -12.98
CA ASP A 49 -7.69 0.48 -13.87
C ASP A 49 -8.79 0.91 -14.86
N ALA A 50 -8.48 1.83 -15.78
CA ALA A 50 -9.43 2.45 -16.70
C ALA A 50 -10.21 1.45 -17.60
N ASP A 51 -9.70 0.24 -17.80
CA ASP A 51 -10.39 -0.84 -18.53
C ASP A 51 -11.48 -1.54 -17.69
N GLY A 52 -11.59 -1.21 -16.40
CA GLY A 52 -12.55 -1.77 -15.45
C GLY A 52 -12.25 -3.21 -15.00
N GLN A 53 -11.12 -3.80 -15.41
CA GLN A 53 -10.82 -5.21 -15.17
C GLN A 53 -9.38 -5.47 -14.70
N SER A 54 -8.44 -4.60 -15.07
CA SER A 54 -7.04 -4.72 -14.67
C SER A 54 -6.86 -4.34 -13.20
N PRO A 55 -6.33 -5.24 -12.34
CA PRO A 55 -6.28 -4.99 -10.91
C PRO A 55 -5.21 -3.95 -10.55
N ILE A 56 -5.56 -3.09 -9.59
CA ILE A 56 -4.67 -2.11 -8.97
C ILE A 56 -4.43 -2.47 -7.50
N PHE A 57 -3.17 -2.36 -7.10
CA PHE A 57 -2.68 -2.56 -5.74
C PHE A 57 -1.93 -1.31 -5.27
N VAL A 58 -1.79 -1.20 -3.95
CA VAL A 58 -1.01 -0.17 -3.29
C VAL A 58 0.32 -0.75 -2.81
N GLY A 59 1.37 0.06 -2.84
CA GLY A 59 2.66 -0.36 -2.33
C GLY A 59 3.64 0.80 -2.25
N SER A 60 4.91 0.48 -2.06
CA SER A 60 5.98 1.45 -1.87
C SER A 60 7.13 1.16 -2.82
N SER A 61 7.49 2.14 -3.63
CA SER A 61 8.69 2.13 -4.49
C SER A 61 9.90 2.55 -3.68
N ILE A 62 11.03 1.83 -3.82
CA ILE A 62 12.25 2.08 -3.05
C ILE A 62 13.28 2.76 -3.94
N PHE A 63 13.65 3.98 -3.58
CA PHE A 63 14.73 4.77 -4.18
C PHE A 63 15.95 4.79 -3.24
N PRO A 64 17.13 5.24 -3.70
CA PRO A 64 18.34 5.24 -2.87
C PRO A 64 18.19 5.98 -1.52
N ASN A 65 17.50 7.13 -1.52
CA ASN A 65 17.35 8.01 -0.35
C ASN A 65 15.89 8.24 0.07
N SER A 66 14.92 7.58 -0.58
CA SER A 66 13.51 7.80 -0.31
C SER A 66 12.67 6.55 -0.58
N VAL A 67 11.46 6.51 -0.02
CA VAL A 67 10.48 5.46 -0.25
C VAL A 67 9.15 6.13 -0.55
N HIS A 68 8.60 5.92 -1.74
CA HIS A 68 7.38 6.59 -2.17
C HIS A 68 6.21 5.62 -2.32
N PRO A 69 5.05 5.90 -1.71
CA PRO A 69 3.81 5.22 -2.05
C PRO A 69 3.53 5.29 -3.56
N CYS A 70 3.06 4.19 -4.13
CA CYS A 70 2.95 4.01 -5.56
C CYS A 70 1.72 3.21 -5.97
N LYS A 71 1.32 3.36 -7.23
CA LYS A 71 0.37 2.50 -7.92
C LYS A 71 1.10 1.27 -8.43
N ILE A 72 0.57 0.08 -8.10
CA ILE A 72 1.07 -1.19 -8.62
C ILE A 72 -0.03 -1.80 -9.48
N ALA A 73 0.24 -1.91 -10.78
CA ALA A 73 -0.68 -2.41 -11.78
C ALA A 73 0.05 -3.49 -12.60
N PRO A 74 -0.13 -4.79 -12.29
CA PRO A 74 0.65 -5.89 -12.89
C PRO A 74 0.57 -5.99 -14.42
N HIS A 75 -0.44 -5.38 -15.04
CA HIS A 75 -0.62 -5.34 -16.49
C HIS A 75 0.28 -4.32 -17.18
N LEU A 76 0.85 -3.35 -16.45
CA LEU A 76 1.80 -2.35 -16.95
C LEU A 76 3.23 -2.89 -16.97
N SER A 77 4.09 -2.27 -17.78
CA SER A 77 5.52 -2.59 -17.84
C SER A 77 6.36 -1.31 -17.76
N PRO A 78 7.08 -1.05 -16.64
CA PRO A 78 7.06 -1.80 -15.39
C PRO A 78 5.72 -1.67 -14.64
N PRO A 79 5.40 -2.56 -13.68
CA PRO A 79 4.11 -2.55 -12.99
C PRO A 79 3.96 -1.42 -11.96
N CYS A 80 5.06 -0.81 -11.53
CA CYS A 80 5.07 0.22 -10.50
C CYS A 80 5.11 1.64 -11.12
N ARG A 81 4.21 2.52 -10.64
CA ARG A 81 4.06 3.91 -11.08
C ARG A 81 4.08 4.85 -9.88
N VAL A 82 4.93 5.87 -9.95
CA VAL A 82 5.18 6.81 -8.83
C VAL A 82 4.81 8.23 -9.25
N PRO A 83 3.96 8.94 -8.50
CA PRO A 83 3.73 10.36 -8.73
C PRO A 83 4.90 11.16 -8.17
N TYR A 84 5.61 11.89 -9.02
CA TYR A 84 6.72 12.74 -8.61
C TYR A 84 6.99 13.82 -9.66
N GLY A 85 7.35 15.04 -9.24
CA GLY A 85 7.82 16.10 -10.14
C GLY A 85 6.84 16.53 -11.25
N GLY A 86 5.54 16.31 -11.09
CA GLY A 86 4.54 16.57 -12.14
C GLY A 86 4.29 15.40 -13.10
N GLU A 87 5.04 14.31 -13.00
CA GLU A 87 4.98 13.19 -13.94
C GLU A 87 4.55 11.87 -13.27
N GLU A 88 4.05 10.95 -14.10
CA GLU A 88 3.92 9.54 -13.72
C GLU A 88 5.22 8.81 -14.06
N HIS A 89 6.04 8.55 -13.04
CA HIS A 89 7.32 7.87 -13.23
C HIS A 89 7.16 6.35 -13.27
N GLU A 90 7.80 5.74 -14.26
CA GLU A 90 8.02 4.30 -14.31
C GLU A 90 9.11 3.88 -13.33
N HIS A 91 8.77 3.15 -12.27
CA HIS A 91 9.76 2.68 -11.31
C HIS A 91 10.41 1.37 -11.78
N ARG A 92 11.74 1.32 -11.72
CA ARG A 92 12.57 0.14 -12.01
C ARG A 92 13.45 -0.16 -10.81
N GLY A 93 13.42 -1.39 -10.33
CA GLY A 93 14.11 -1.84 -9.12
C GLY A 93 13.15 -2.40 -8.08
N ARG A 94 13.50 -2.27 -6.80
CA ARG A 94 12.73 -2.84 -5.68
C ARG A 94 11.47 -2.04 -5.38
N TYR A 95 10.36 -2.74 -5.16
CA TYR A 95 9.13 -2.16 -4.65
C TYR A 95 8.39 -3.20 -3.81
N ASP A 96 7.57 -2.74 -2.88
CA ASP A 96 6.91 -3.56 -1.87
C ASP A 96 5.40 -3.40 -1.97
N VAL A 97 4.67 -4.47 -2.29
CA VAL A 97 3.19 -4.45 -2.23
C VAL A 97 2.75 -4.42 -0.77
N LEU A 98 1.76 -3.59 -0.45
CA LEU A 98 1.01 -3.66 0.81
C LEU A 98 -0.30 -4.39 0.56
N PRO A 99 -0.45 -5.65 1.01
CA PRO A 99 -1.74 -6.32 1.01
C PRO A 99 -2.74 -5.52 1.84
N PHE A 100 -3.86 -5.14 1.22
CA PHE A 100 -4.93 -4.45 1.91
C PHE A 100 -5.80 -5.44 2.68
N ASP A 101 -5.83 -5.29 4.00
CA ASP A 101 -6.66 -6.10 4.90
C ASP A 101 -7.78 -5.26 5.51
N GLN A 102 -9.01 -5.49 5.05
CA GLN A 102 -10.21 -4.80 5.53
C GLN A 102 -10.53 -5.07 7.00
N ALA A 103 -9.96 -6.13 7.63
CA ALA A 103 -10.16 -6.40 9.04
C ALA A 103 -9.41 -5.41 9.93
N VAL A 104 -8.27 -4.89 9.47
CA VAL A 104 -7.37 -4.04 10.28
C VAL A 104 -7.05 -2.69 9.63
N MET A 105 -7.44 -2.46 8.38
CA MET A 105 -7.25 -1.21 7.66
C MET A 105 -8.58 -0.65 7.14
N GLU A 106 -8.62 0.67 6.99
CA GLU A 106 -9.73 1.39 6.38
C GLU A 106 -9.23 2.60 5.59
N TRP A 107 -9.95 2.94 4.52
CA TRP A 107 -9.80 4.19 3.80
C TRP A 107 -10.64 5.25 4.51
N VAL A 108 -9.99 6.33 4.96
CA VAL A 108 -10.65 7.42 5.69
C VAL A 108 -10.65 8.68 4.82
N PRO A 109 -11.81 9.32 4.59
CA PRO A 109 -11.87 10.58 3.85
C PRO A 109 -11.02 11.67 4.51
N THR A 110 -10.29 12.43 3.70
CA THR A 110 -9.49 13.57 4.14
C THR A 110 -9.32 14.60 3.02
N ALA A 111 -8.64 15.71 3.34
CA ALA A 111 -8.34 16.79 2.42
C ALA A 111 -7.05 17.52 2.86
N HIS A 112 -6.45 18.27 1.93
CA HIS A 112 -5.36 19.22 2.17
C HIS A 112 -4.14 18.66 2.91
N GLY A 113 -3.81 17.39 2.69
CA GLY A 113 -2.70 16.70 3.36
C GLY A 113 -2.99 16.30 4.81
N GLN A 114 -4.19 16.58 5.33
CA GLN A 114 -4.52 16.40 6.74
C GLN A 114 -4.57 14.92 7.11
N ILE A 115 -4.07 14.61 8.30
CA ILE A 115 -4.31 13.33 8.97
C ILE A 115 -5.60 13.49 9.78
N PRO A 116 -6.67 12.72 9.51
CA PRO A 116 -7.92 12.85 10.24
C PRO A 116 -7.73 12.62 11.74
N HIS A 117 -8.39 13.44 12.57
CA HIS A 117 -8.23 13.40 14.02
C HIS A 117 -8.51 12.00 14.60
N GLY A 118 -7.62 11.54 15.49
CA GLY A 118 -7.72 10.23 16.14
C GLY A 118 -7.42 9.05 15.24
N ARG A 119 -7.02 9.25 13.98
CA ARG A 119 -6.64 8.18 13.07
C ARG A 119 -5.12 7.96 13.08
N ARG A 120 -4.73 6.71 12.82
CA ARG A 120 -3.33 6.30 12.67
C ARG A 120 -3.07 5.91 11.22
N PRO A 121 -2.45 6.77 10.40
CA PRO A 121 -2.22 6.47 8.99
C PRO A 121 -1.18 5.34 8.81
N VAL A 122 -1.34 4.54 7.76
CA VAL A 122 -0.38 3.49 7.40
C VAL A 122 0.82 4.15 6.73
N GLU A 123 2.00 3.95 7.32
CA GLU A 123 3.24 4.52 6.80
C GLU A 123 3.60 3.87 5.46
N GLY A 124 3.67 4.69 4.41
CA GLY A 124 3.98 4.25 3.06
C GLY A 124 5.41 4.55 2.63
N GLY A 125 6.13 5.39 3.38
CA GLY A 125 7.54 5.66 3.17
C GLY A 125 7.94 7.04 3.68
N TYR A 126 8.93 7.64 3.03
CA TYR A 126 9.50 8.93 3.40
C TYR A 126 10.18 9.59 2.20
N GLU A 127 10.28 10.91 2.23
CA GLU A 127 11.09 11.68 1.29
C GLU A 127 12.55 11.78 1.73
N GLU A 128 13.44 12.27 0.87
CA GLU A 128 14.88 12.41 1.16
C GLU A 128 15.18 13.23 2.42
N GLY A 129 14.32 14.19 2.77
CA GLY A 129 14.39 14.96 4.02
C GLY A 129 13.85 14.23 5.26
N GLY A 130 13.43 12.96 5.14
CA GLY A 130 12.84 12.16 6.22
C GLY A 130 11.35 12.43 6.49
N GLY A 131 10.72 13.34 5.74
CA GLY A 131 9.29 13.62 5.85
C GLY A 131 8.46 12.38 5.52
N LYS A 132 7.59 11.96 6.45
CA LYS A 132 6.77 10.75 6.29
C LYS A 132 5.78 10.90 5.14
N LEU A 133 5.56 9.79 4.42
CA LEU A 133 4.55 9.66 3.39
C LEU A 133 3.57 8.56 3.76
N TYR A 134 2.29 8.80 3.49
CA TYR A 134 1.20 7.87 3.76
C TYR A 134 0.52 7.44 2.46
N HIS A 135 -0.06 6.25 2.48
CA HIS A 135 -0.84 5.74 1.35
C HIS A 135 -2.15 6.50 1.23
N ALA A 136 -2.43 6.98 0.03
CA ALA A 136 -3.67 7.68 -0.29
C ALA A 136 -4.33 7.09 -1.54
N LEU A 137 -5.60 7.41 -1.72
CA LEU A 137 -6.43 6.95 -2.83
C LEU A 137 -7.32 8.10 -3.29
N ALA A 138 -7.25 8.45 -4.57
CA ALA A 138 -8.06 9.51 -5.16
C ALA A 138 -8.76 9.03 -6.43
N ILE A 139 -9.80 9.75 -6.85
CA ILE A 139 -10.51 9.46 -8.10
C ILE A 139 -9.96 10.38 -9.20
N VAL A 140 -9.43 9.78 -10.27
CA VAL A 140 -9.00 10.51 -11.49
C VAL A 140 -9.77 9.93 -12.67
N HIS A 141 -10.56 10.77 -13.35
CA HIS A 141 -11.41 10.35 -14.47
C HIS A 141 -12.27 9.10 -14.18
N GLY A 142 -12.82 9.00 -12.96
CA GLY A 142 -13.64 7.86 -12.53
C GLY A 142 -12.86 6.63 -12.04
N VAL A 143 -11.53 6.63 -12.14
CA VAL A 143 -10.65 5.54 -11.69
C VAL A 143 -10.15 5.82 -10.28
N ARG A 144 -10.19 4.83 -9.38
CA ARG A 144 -9.58 4.92 -8.05
C ARG A 144 -8.08 4.65 -8.17
N VAL A 145 -7.27 5.69 -8.02
CA VAL A 145 -5.82 5.65 -8.24
C VAL A 145 -5.08 5.82 -6.91
N PRO A 146 -4.28 4.83 -6.46
CA PRO A 146 -3.48 4.98 -5.26
C PRO A 146 -2.26 5.89 -5.50
N GLY A 147 -1.80 6.51 -4.43
CA GLY A 147 -0.64 7.38 -4.43
C GLY A 147 -0.21 7.75 -3.03
N LYS A 148 0.30 8.98 -2.86
CA LYS A 148 0.90 9.47 -1.62
C LYS A 148 0.19 10.72 -1.10
N THR A 149 0.09 10.84 0.22
CA THR A 149 -0.30 12.08 0.92
C THR A 149 0.64 12.31 2.09
N ALA A 150 0.80 13.57 2.47
CA ALA A 150 1.40 14.01 3.72
C ALA A 150 0.99 15.46 3.99
N GLU A 151 1.17 15.94 5.22
CA GLU A 151 0.79 17.30 5.62
C GLU A 151 1.46 18.37 4.75
N HIS A 152 2.73 18.16 4.39
CA HIS A 152 3.52 19.06 3.54
C HIS A 152 3.24 18.92 2.04
N LEU A 153 2.53 17.88 1.61
CA LEU A 153 2.11 17.72 0.21
C LEU A 153 0.78 18.45 -0.08
N HIS A 154 0.05 18.85 0.96
CA HIS A 154 -1.21 19.60 0.86
C HIS A 154 -2.30 18.93 0.01
N GLY A 155 -2.20 17.61 -0.21
CA GLY A 155 -3.12 16.82 -1.01
C GLY A 155 -2.64 15.40 -1.25
N CYS A 156 -3.39 14.68 -2.08
CA CYS A 156 -3.05 13.35 -2.58
C CYS A 156 -2.45 13.46 -3.97
N ASN A 157 -1.21 13.01 -4.11
CA ASN A 157 -0.52 12.93 -5.39
C ASN A 157 -0.67 11.51 -5.94
N VAL A 158 -1.19 11.37 -7.16
CA VAL A 158 -1.43 10.08 -7.82
C VAL A 158 -0.88 10.07 -9.24
N ALA A 159 -0.40 8.91 -9.69
CA ALA A 159 0.19 8.74 -11.01
C ALA A 159 -0.85 8.15 -11.96
N PHE A 160 -1.25 8.90 -12.99
CA PHE A 160 -2.27 8.46 -13.94
C PHE A 160 -2.12 9.12 -15.32
N GLY A 161 -2.09 8.29 -16.37
CA GLY A 161 -2.10 8.76 -17.76
C GLY A 161 -0.85 9.53 -18.17
N GLY A 162 0.31 9.20 -17.59
CA GLY A 162 1.57 9.89 -17.87
C GLY A 162 1.86 11.13 -17.03
N SER A 163 0.96 11.53 -16.12
CA SER A 163 1.13 12.73 -15.29
C SER A 163 0.88 12.46 -13.80
N GLU A 164 1.45 13.32 -12.96
CA GLU A 164 1.09 13.44 -11.55
C GLU A 164 -0.16 14.33 -11.41
N HIS A 165 -1.17 13.83 -10.72
CA HIS A 165 -2.39 14.58 -10.38
C HIS A 165 -2.39 14.87 -8.88
N ILE A 166 -2.59 16.13 -8.52
CA ILE A 166 -2.67 16.58 -7.11
C ILE A 166 -4.13 16.86 -6.76
N ILE A 167 -4.71 15.96 -5.97
CA ILE A 167 -6.10 16.02 -5.53
C ILE A 167 -6.14 16.57 -4.10
N ARG A 168 -6.64 17.80 -3.95
CA ARG A 168 -6.63 18.49 -2.65
C ARG A 168 -7.79 18.11 -1.74
N GLU A 169 -8.91 17.67 -2.29
CA GLU A 169 -10.14 17.38 -1.55
C GLU A 169 -10.77 16.07 -2.02
N ASN A 170 -11.62 15.47 -1.19
CA ASN A 170 -12.39 14.27 -1.52
C ASN A 170 -11.53 13.05 -1.90
N TYR A 171 -10.35 12.92 -1.28
CA TYR A 171 -9.53 11.72 -1.37
C TYR A 171 -9.53 10.98 -0.02
N GLU A 172 -8.98 9.78 -0.02
CA GLU A 172 -8.92 8.93 1.17
C GLU A 172 -7.46 8.67 1.57
N ILE A 173 -7.19 8.60 2.87
CA ILE A 173 -5.92 8.14 3.44
C ILE A 173 -6.12 6.75 4.06
N LEU A 174 -5.16 5.85 3.86
CA LEU A 174 -5.21 4.52 4.47
C LEU A 174 -4.84 4.62 5.95
N CYS A 175 -5.70 4.17 6.84
CA CYS A 175 -5.48 4.14 8.27
C CYS A 175 -5.63 2.73 8.83
N TRP A 176 -4.95 2.49 9.95
CA TRP A 176 -5.22 1.35 10.81
C TRP A 176 -6.53 1.56 11.58
N LYS A 177 -7.29 0.47 11.76
CA LYS A 177 -8.44 0.39 12.66
C LYS A 177 -8.02 0.31 14.13
#